data_AF-A0A3Q0ELF0-F1
#
_entry.id   AF-A0A3Q0ELF0-F1
#
_cell.length_a   1.000
_cell.length_b   1.000
_cell.length_c   1.000
_cell.angle_alpha   90.00
_cell.angle_beta   90.00
_cell.angle_gamma   90.00
#
_symmetry.space_group_name_H-M   'P 1'
#
loop_
_entity.id
_entity.type
_entity.pdbx_description
1 polymer ?
#
loop_
_entity_poly.entity_id
_entity_poly.type
_entity_poly.pdbx_seq_one_letter_code
_entity_poly.pdbx_strand_id
1 'polypeptide(L)'
;MTPVVAGMISGDRSSFYGVGFYSLQDTLWDDKGRHYFNSCTIEGDMDFIFGVGQSLYEVIISCSISVCEAYPGKAIIGFITAQGRMNVDDENGFVFKNCNIHGFGKTYLGTPWRSYARVLFYKTTMSSIIQPLGWQPWNSSVDGGVEFSEYDNMGPGSALSGRVSWLKKLDSSTLMKMTSTEFVARNGESGEVEKYCGRFLMVATGETSDPFVLAMEALSSFPGKVIHSTRFKSGKEFKDEHVFVVGAENSKREKEER
;
A
#
# COMPACT_ATOMS: atom_id res chain seq x y z
N MET A 1 -3.85 -19.88 1.78
CA MET A 1 -4.10 -18.87 2.82
C MET A 1 -5.38 -18.15 2.45
N THR A 2 -6.19 -17.74 3.44
CA THR A 2 -7.35 -16.87 3.20
C THR A 2 -6.84 -15.43 3.32
N PRO A 3 -7.14 -14.52 2.37
CA PRO A 3 -6.85 -13.09 2.50
C PRO A 3 -7.29 -12.55 3.85
N VAL A 4 -6.56 -11.61 4.47
CA VAL A 4 -7.02 -10.91 5.68
C VAL A 4 -6.66 -9.43 5.56
N VAL A 5 -7.69 -8.61 5.30
CA VAL A 5 -7.51 -7.17 5.08
C VAL A 5 -7.45 -6.43 6.41
N ALA A 6 -6.35 -5.72 6.66
CA ALA A 6 -6.18 -4.83 7.82
C ALA A 6 -6.94 -3.51 7.62
N GLY A 7 -6.95 -2.99 6.38
CA GLY A 7 -7.73 -1.79 6.04
C GLY A 7 -8.18 -1.80 4.59
N MET A 8 -9.46 -1.47 4.36
CA MET A 8 -10.00 -1.17 3.04
C MET A 8 -10.33 0.31 2.93
N ILE A 9 -9.80 0.97 1.91
CA ILE A 9 -9.96 2.41 1.70
C ILE A 9 -10.63 2.66 0.36
N SER A 10 -11.94 2.95 0.41
CA SER A 10 -12.75 3.26 -0.78
C SER A 10 -13.15 4.73 -0.88
N GLY A 11 -12.77 5.55 0.11
CA GLY A 11 -13.10 6.97 0.18
C GLY A 11 -12.08 7.82 -0.60
N ASP A 12 -12.56 8.77 -1.38
CA ASP A 12 -11.70 9.72 -2.08
C ASP A 12 -11.16 10.83 -1.16
N ARG A 13 -9.95 11.33 -1.45
CA ARG A 13 -9.23 12.35 -0.67
C ARG A 13 -8.94 11.93 0.78
N SER A 14 -8.57 10.67 0.97
CA SER A 14 -8.19 10.16 2.30
C SER A 14 -6.72 10.44 2.57
N SER A 15 -6.36 10.80 3.80
CA SER A 15 -4.96 11.02 4.19
C SER A 15 -4.66 10.39 5.55
N PHE A 16 -3.53 9.71 5.62
CA PHE A 16 -3.10 8.88 6.74
C PHE A 16 -1.71 9.37 7.18
N TYR A 17 -1.56 9.78 8.44
CA TYR A 17 -0.27 10.20 8.97
C TYR A 17 0.11 9.38 10.20
N GLY A 18 1.25 8.67 10.17
CA GLY A 18 1.70 7.87 11.31
C GLY A 18 0.90 6.59 11.54
N VAL A 19 0.23 6.08 10.50
CA VAL A 19 -0.65 4.90 10.59
C VAL A 19 0.15 3.62 10.35
N GLY A 20 0.00 2.61 11.20
CA GLY A 20 0.55 1.28 10.98
C GLY A 20 -0.53 0.28 10.54
N PHE A 21 -0.39 -0.37 9.39
CA PHE A 21 -1.26 -1.44 8.89
C PHE A 21 -0.51 -2.78 8.92
N TYR A 22 -1.08 -3.82 9.55
CA TYR A 22 -0.38 -5.09 9.79
C TYR A 22 -1.29 -6.28 9.43
N SER A 23 -0.85 -7.14 8.52
CA SER A 23 -1.47 -8.45 8.22
C SER A 23 -0.44 -9.33 7.50
N LEU A 24 -0.87 -10.41 6.83
CA LEU A 24 -0.01 -11.26 6.00
C LEU A 24 -0.36 -11.15 4.52
N GLN A 25 -1.53 -11.66 4.11
CA GLN A 25 -2.01 -11.56 2.74
C GLN A 25 -3.10 -10.49 2.65
N ASP A 26 -3.01 -9.64 1.62
CA ASP A 26 -4.00 -8.60 1.31
C ASP A 26 -4.10 -7.54 2.44
N THR A 27 -2.99 -7.14 3.08
CA THR A 27 -2.98 -6.22 4.24
C THR A 27 -3.76 -4.93 4.00
N LEU A 28 -3.43 -4.17 2.96
CA LEU A 28 -4.04 -2.89 2.65
C LEU A 28 -4.76 -2.97 1.32
N TRP A 29 -6.09 -2.98 1.37
CA TRP A 29 -6.93 -2.82 0.19
C TRP A 29 -7.13 -1.33 -0.10
N ASP A 30 -6.19 -0.77 -0.85
CA ASP A 30 -6.26 0.57 -1.44
C ASP A 30 -7.23 0.56 -2.63
N ASP A 31 -8.52 0.40 -2.31
CA ASP A 31 -9.59 0.07 -3.23
C ASP A 31 -9.77 1.12 -4.32
N LYS A 32 -10.16 2.35 -3.96
CA LYS A 32 -10.44 3.41 -4.93
C LYS A 32 -10.34 4.82 -4.33
N GLY A 33 -10.14 5.80 -5.21
CA GLY A 33 -10.03 7.21 -4.87
C GLY A 33 -8.57 7.66 -4.75
N ARG A 34 -8.35 8.90 -4.31
CA ARG A 34 -7.03 9.47 -4.09
C ARG A 34 -6.63 9.41 -2.63
N HIS A 35 -5.48 8.80 -2.34
CA HIS A 35 -5.02 8.66 -0.96
C HIS A 35 -3.59 9.13 -0.76
N TYR A 36 -3.32 9.69 0.41
CA TYR A 36 -1.98 10.09 0.82
C TYR A 36 -1.58 9.38 2.10
N PHE A 37 -0.47 8.65 2.07
CA PHE A 37 0.08 7.97 3.24
C PHE A 37 1.41 8.63 3.58
N ASN A 38 1.52 9.20 4.77
CA ASN A 38 2.71 9.89 5.23
C ASN A 38 3.18 9.31 6.57
N SER A 39 4.42 8.88 6.63
CA SER A 39 5.01 8.29 7.85
C SER A 39 4.25 7.04 8.31
N CYS A 40 3.65 6.31 7.37
CA CYS A 40 2.90 5.09 7.66
C CYS A 40 3.81 3.86 7.63
N THR A 41 3.49 2.86 8.44
CA THR A 41 4.07 1.52 8.39
C THR A 41 3.05 0.58 7.78
N ILE A 42 3.47 -0.24 6.82
CA ILE A 42 2.61 -1.28 6.23
C ILE A 42 3.43 -2.57 6.25
N GLU A 43 2.89 -3.62 6.83
CA GLU A 43 3.54 -4.92 6.99
C GLU A 43 2.64 -6.03 6.45
N GLY A 44 3.25 -6.91 5.66
CA GLY A 44 2.61 -8.05 5.02
C GLY A 44 3.60 -8.91 4.24
N ASP A 45 3.07 -9.86 3.46
CA ASP A 45 3.81 -10.86 2.71
C ASP A 45 3.31 -10.95 1.25
N MET A 46 2.02 -11.28 1.06
CA MET A 46 1.44 -11.53 -0.26
C MET A 46 0.47 -10.41 -0.65
N ASP A 47 0.73 -9.77 -1.79
CA ASP A 47 -0.09 -8.71 -2.39
C ASP A 47 -0.56 -7.66 -1.36
N PHE A 48 0.33 -7.31 -0.42
CA PHE A 48 -0.12 -6.68 0.82
C PHE A 48 -0.49 -5.20 0.67
N ILE A 49 -0.22 -4.58 -0.49
CA ILE A 49 -0.83 -3.32 -0.93
C ILE A 49 -1.48 -3.56 -2.29
N PHE A 50 -2.81 -3.63 -2.33
CA PHE A 50 -3.54 -3.98 -3.55
C PHE A 50 -4.78 -3.12 -3.75
N GLY A 51 -5.23 -3.00 -5.00
CA GLY A 51 -6.41 -2.23 -5.36
C GLY A 51 -6.19 -1.33 -6.57
N VAL A 52 -7.07 -0.34 -6.75
CA VAL A 52 -7.06 0.58 -7.90
C VAL A 52 -6.94 2.05 -7.49
N GLY A 53 -6.50 2.35 -6.27
CA GLY A 53 -6.30 3.71 -5.78
C GLY A 53 -5.25 4.54 -6.53
N GLN A 54 -5.41 5.85 -6.46
CA GLN A 54 -4.44 6.86 -6.89
C GLN A 54 -3.69 7.36 -5.67
N SER A 55 -2.56 6.73 -5.36
CA SER A 55 -2.00 6.80 -4.01
C SER A 55 -0.53 7.17 -4.01
N LEU A 56 -0.20 8.09 -3.11
CA LEU A 56 1.16 8.52 -2.84
C LEU A 56 1.52 8.08 -1.41
N TYR A 57 2.44 7.12 -1.35
CA TYR A 57 3.07 6.62 -0.14
C TYR A 57 4.39 7.34 0.05
N GLU A 58 4.55 8.06 1.14
CA GLU A 58 5.72 8.87 1.45
C GLU A 58 6.19 8.64 2.90
N VAL A 59 7.52 8.62 3.12
CA VAL A 59 8.26 8.74 4.41
C VAL A 59 9.00 7.49 4.97
N ILE A 60 9.97 7.82 5.85
CA ILE A 60 11.20 7.22 6.40
C ILE A 60 11.11 5.93 7.23
N ILE A 61 9.96 5.53 7.80
CA ILE A 61 9.95 4.53 8.88
C ILE A 61 9.26 3.24 8.44
N SER A 62 10.09 2.35 7.90
CA SER A 62 9.92 0.89 7.87
C SER A 62 8.64 0.32 7.26
N CYS A 63 8.77 -0.30 6.09
CA CYS A 63 7.99 -1.48 5.74
C CYS A 63 8.79 -2.70 6.24
N SER A 64 8.23 -3.47 7.18
CA SER A 64 8.76 -4.77 7.62
C SER A 64 7.97 -5.85 6.88
N ILE A 65 8.65 -6.65 6.06
CA ILE A 65 8.07 -7.81 5.37
C ILE A 65 8.49 -9.05 6.16
N SER A 66 7.52 -9.71 6.78
CA SER A 66 7.76 -10.93 7.56
C SER A 66 7.33 -12.15 6.74
N VAL A 67 8.29 -12.80 6.09
CA VAL A 67 8.08 -14.08 5.39
C VAL A 67 8.01 -15.17 6.46
N CYS A 68 6.80 -15.49 6.91
CA CYS A 68 6.57 -16.61 7.81
C CYS A 68 6.70 -17.92 7.05
N GLU A 69 7.44 -18.85 7.65
CA GLU A 69 7.62 -20.26 7.28
C GLU A 69 6.29 -21.06 7.43
N ALA A 70 5.18 -20.53 6.92
CA ALA A 70 3.84 -21.12 7.04
C ALA A 70 3.71 -22.44 6.25
N TYR A 71 4.70 -22.78 5.43
CA TYR A 71 4.73 -24.00 4.63
C TYR A 71 6.13 -24.64 4.64
N PRO A 72 6.39 -25.59 5.56
CA PRO A 72 7.59 -26.42 5.50
C PRO A 72 7.73 -27.03 4.10
N GLY A 73 8.82 -26.70 3.40
CA GLY A 73 9.13 -27.24 2.07
C GLY A 73 8.63 -26.44 0.86
N LYS A 74 8.02 -25.26 1.03
CA LYS A 74 7.70 -24.35 -0.09
C LYS A 74 8.32 -22.97 0.12
N ALA A 75 9.33 -22.64 -0.69
CA ALA A 75 9.85 -21.28 -0.76
C ALA A 75 8.83 -20.38 -1.48
N ILE A 76 7.93 -19.76 -0.72
CA ILE A 76 7.01 -18.74 -1.24
C ILE A 76 7.74 -17.40 -1.25
N ILE A 77 7.64 -16.68 -2.36
CA ILE A 77 8.21 -15.34 -2.53
C ILE A 77 7.05 -14.37 -2.45
N GLY A 78 7.15 -13.37 -1.58
CA GLY A 78 6.11 -12.36 -1.36
C GLY A 78 5.99 -11.34 -2.50
N PHE A 79 4.99 -10.47 -2.38
CA PHE A 79 4.71 -9.37 -3.31
C PHE A 79 4.28 -8.14 -2.53
N ILE A 80 4.95 -7.01 -2.75
CA ILE A 80 4.60 -5.75 -2.09
C ILE A 80 3.30 -5.17 -2.66
N THR A 81 3.21 -5.08 -3.99
CA THR A 81 2.06 -4.45 -4.63
C THR A 81 1.33 -5.36 -5.62
N ALA A 82 0.00 -5.28 -5.62
CA ALA A 82 -0.86 -5.79 -6.70
C ALA A 82 -1.79 -4.67 -7.19
N GLN A 83 -1.28 -3.82 -8.08
CA GLN A 83 -2.03 -2.66 -8.60
C GLN A 83 -2.92 -3.06 -9.77
N GLY A 84 -4.19 -2.64 -9.75
CA GLY A 84 -5.24 -3.04 -10.68
C GLY A 84 -5.75 -1.98 -11.67
N ARG A 85 -4.94 -1.04 -12.13
CA ARG A 85 -5.35 -0.03 -13.14
C ARG A 85 -5.79 -0.75 -14.43
N MET A 86 -6.95 -0.36 -14.93
CA MET A 86 -7.64 -1.06 -16.02
C MET A 86 -7.55 -0.36 -17.36
N ASN A 87 -7.34 0.96 -17.42
CA ASN A 87 -7.26 1.71 -18.67
C ASN A 87 -6.01 2.61 -18.72
N VAL A 88 -5.54 2.89 -19.93
CA VAL A 88 -4.39 3.77 -20.18
C VAL A 88 -4.65 5.21 -19.74
N ASP A 89 -5.90 5.67 -19.84
CA ASP A 89 -6.30 7.05 -19.53
C ASP A 89 -6.57 7.28 -18.03
N ASP A 90 -6.69 6.22 -17.22
CA ASP A 90 -6.95 6.35 -15.79
C ASP A 90 -5.74 7.00 -15.11
N GLU A 91 -5.91 7.99 -14.23
CA GLU A 91 -4.80 8.65 -13.52
C GLU A 91 -4.29 7.87 -12.29
N ASN A 92 -4.93 6.75 -11.95
CA ASN A 92 -4.66 5.97 -10.74
C ASN A 92 -3.37 5.11 -10.76
N GLY A 93 -2.88 4.78 -9.58
CA GLY A 93 -1.72 3.93 -9.39
C GLY A 93 -0.95 4.27 -8.13
N PHE A 94 0.05 3.45 -7.83
CA PHE A 94 0.77 3.54 -6.56
C PHE A 94 2.14 4.17 -6.77
N VAL A 95 2.42 5.22 -6.00
CA VAL A 95 3.70 5.91 -6.00
C VAL A 95 4.31 5.80 -4.61
N PHE A 96 5.47 5.16 -4.52
CA PHE A 96 6.28 5.04 -3.31
C PHE A 96 7.46 6.00 -3.42
N LYS A 97 7.48 7.03 -2.58
CA LYS A 97 8.44 8.12 -2.63
C LYS A 97 9.17 8.27 -1.31
N ASN A 98 10.51 8.22 -1.34
CA ASN A 98 11.34 8.32 -0.14
C ASN A 98 10.98 7.27 0.93
N CYS A 99 10.56 6.07 0.49
CA CYS A 99 10.19 4.97 1.38
C CYS A 99 11.43 4.12 1.78
N ASN A 100 11.25 3.24 2.75
CA ASN A 100 12.25 2.26 3.16
C ASN A 100 11.65 0.84 3.19
N ILE A 101 12.18 -0.07 2.38
CA ILE A 101 11.73 -1.45 2.25
C ILE A 101 12.73 -2.40 2.89
N HIS A 102 12.33 -3.05 3.98
CA HIS A 102 13.14 -4.04 4.67
C HIS A 102 12.28 -5.17 5.25
N GLY A 103 12.93 -6.11 5.95
CA GLY A 103 12.29 -7.31 6.47
C GLY A 103 13.18 -8.52 6.27
N PHE A 104 12.55 -9.68 6.27
CA PHE A 104 13.20 -10.98 6.16
C PHE A 104 12.63 -11.75 4.96
N GLY A 105 13.38 -12.73 4.47
CA GLY A 105 12.97 -13.55 3.32
C GLY A 105 13.19 -12.88 1.96
N LYS A 106 12.30 -13.20 1.02
CA LYS A 106 12.41 -12.75 -0.38
C LYS A 106 11.07 -12.26 -0.91
N THR A 107 11.10 -11.17 -1.68
CA THR A 107 9.88 -10.54 -2.20
C THR A 107 10.11 -9.91 -3.58
N TYR A 108 9.04 -9.76 -4.35
CA TYR A 108 8.96 -8.88 -5.51
C TYR A 108 8.36 -7.52 -5.10
N LEU A 109 8.80 -6.46 -5.78
CA LEU A 109 8.19 -5.13 -5.71
C LEU A 109 6.70 -5.16 -6.09
N GLY A 110 6.30 -6.08 -6.96
CA GLY A 110 4.89 -6.32 -7.21
C GLY A 110 4.58 -7.17 -8.43
N THR A 111 3.28 -7.30 -8.67
CA THR A 111 2.67 -8.01 -9.78
C THR A 111 1.51 -7.19 -10.37
N PRO A 112 1.29 -7.20 -11.70
CA PRO A 112 0.18 -6.47 -12.31
C PRO A 112 -1.15 -7.22 -12.10
N TRP A 113 -2.04 -6.72 -11.25
CA TRP A 113 -3.36 -7.33 -11.05
C TRP A 113 -4.31 -7.13 -12.24
N ARG A 114 -4.06 -6.08 -13.05
CA ARG A 114 -4.78 -5.75 -14.29
C ARG A 114 -3.81 -5.27 -15.37
N SER A 115 -4.25 -5.27 -16.63
CA SER A 115 -3.42 -5.05 -17.82
C SER A 115 -2.73 -3.68 -17.94
N TYR A 116 -3.17 -2.68 -17.17
CA TYR A 116 -2.58 -1.34 -17.17
C TYR A 116 -2.02 -0.94 -15.80
N ALA A 117 -1.73 -1.93 -14.95
CA ALA A 117 -1.14 -1.73 -13.63
C ALA A 117 0.04 -0.76 -13.67
N ARG A 118 0.06 0.19 -12.75
CA ARG A 118 1.04 1.27 -12.67
C ARG A 118 1.58 1.42 -11.26
N VAL A 119 2.89 1.27 -11.11
CA VAL A 119 3.59 1.39 -9.83
C VAL A 119 4.93 2.10 -10.06
N LEU A 120 5.24 3.08 -9.21
CA LEU A 120 6.50 3.81 -9.23
C LEU A 120 7.17 3.74 -7.87
N PHE A 121 8.40 3.23 -7.83
CA PHE A 121 9.31 3.41 -6.68
C PHE A 121 10.33 4.50 -7.01
N TYR A 122 10.28 5.60 -6.28
CA TYR A 122 11.12 6.78 -6.46
C TYR A 122 11.88 7.11 -5.17
N LYS A 123 13.22 7.21 -5.25
CA LYS A 123 14.09 7.53 -4.09
C LYS A 123 13.87 6.60 -2.88
N THR A 124 13.49 5.35 -3.15
CA THR A 124 13.18 4.35 -2.12
C THR A 124 14.42 3.54 -1.79
N THR A 125 14.69 3.34 -0.50
CA THR A 125 15.77 2.44 -0.03
C THR A 125 15.25 1.01 0.02
N MET A 126 15.99 0.07 -0.57
CA MET A 126 15.62 -1.32 -0.72
C MET A 126 16.70 -2.23 -0.13
N SER A 127 16.35 -3.03 0.87
CA SER A 127 17.23 -4.08 1.39
C SER A 127 17.38 -5.26 0.42
N SER A 128 18.26 -6.21 0.74
CA SER A 128 18.60 -7.37 -0.12
C SER A 128 17.51 -8.45 -0.21
N ILE A 129 16.32 -8.17 0.32
CA ILE A 129 15.16 -9.06 0.23
C ILE A 129 14.47 -8.98 -1.14
N ILE A 130 14.69 -7.90 -1.90
CA ILE A 130 14.13 -7.73 -3.24
C ILE A 130 14.77 -8.72 -4.21
N GLN A 131 13.95 -9.48 -4.93
CA GLN A 131 14.42 -10.38 -5.98
C GLN A 131 15.09 -9.59 -7.12
N PRO A 132 16.14 -10.12 -7.77
CA PRO A 132 16.82 -9.42 -8.87
C PRO A 132 15.89 -8.98 -10.00
N LEU A 133 14.91 -9.82 -10.36
CA LEU A 133 13.88 -9.49 -11.35
C LEU A 133 13.03 -8.27 -10.97
N GLY A 134 12.90 -7.98 -9.67
CA GLY A 134 12.13 -6.88 -9.09
C GLY A 134 10.63 -7.09 -9.18
N TRP A 135 10.12 -7.45 -10.35
CA TRP A 135 8.70 -7.58 -10.64
C TRP A 135 8.41 -8.93 -11.25
N GLN A 136 7.21 -9.45 -10.98
CA GLN A 136 6.79 -10.75 -11.46
C GLN A 136 5.48 -10.61 -12.24
N PRO A 137 5.40 -11.12 -13.48
CA PRO A 137 4.16 -11.15 -14.25
C PRO A 137 3.07 -11.95 -13.52
N TRP A 138 1.82 -11.48 -13.59
CA TRP A 138 0.66 -12.24 -13.09
C TRP A 138 0.36 -13.47 -13.98
N ASN A 139 0.53 -13.31 -15.30
CA ASN A 139 0.35 -14.35 -16.31
C ASN A 139 1.69 -14.67 -17.00
N SER A 140 1.70 -15.62 -17.95
CA SER A 140 2.89 -15.97 -18.73
C SER A 140 3.49 -14.82 -19.56
N SER A 141 2.74 -13.74 -19.77
CA SER A 141 3.19 -12.53 -20.46
C SER A 141 2.65 -11.27 -19.78
N VAL A 142 3.37 -10.18 -19.93
CA VAL A 142 2.94 -8.84 -19.53
C VAL A 142 2.48 -8.09 -20.78
N ASP A 143 1.27 -7.58 -20.75
CA ASP A 143 0.73 -6.71 -21.81
C ASP A 143 1.54 -5.41 -21.89
N GLY A 144 1.56 -4.76 -23.06
CA GLY A 144 2.33 -3.53 -23.27
C GLY A 144 1.92 -2.34 -22.37
N GLY A 145 0.75 -2.41 -21.73
CA GLY A 145 0.13 -1.36 -20.92
C GLY A 145 0.61 -1.25 -19.47
N VAL A 146 1.35 -2.23 -18.94
CA VAL A 146 1.87 -2.17 -17.57
C VAL A 146 2.98 -1.12 -17.44
N GLU A 147 2.86 -0.24 -16.45
CA GLU A 147 3.75 0.88 -16.16
C GLU A 147 4.44 0.71 -14.80
N PHE A 148 5.35 -0.25 -14.70
CA PHE A 148 6.21 -0.42 -13.53
C PHE A 148 7.54 0.30 -13.74
N SER A 149 7.95 1.11 -12.77
CA SER A 149 9.08 2.01 -12.90
C SER A 149 9.86 2.17 -11.58
N GLU A 150 11.18 2.32 -11.70
CA GLU A 150 12.11 2.49 -10.58
C GLU A 150 13.09 3.63 -10.88
N TYR A 151 13.23 4.60 -9.97
CA TYR A 151 14.04 5.80 -10.17
C TYR A 151 14.75 6.23 -8.89
N ASP A 152 16.06 6.47 -8.97
CA ASP A 152 16.91 6.92 -7.87
C ASP A 152 16.81 6.06 -6.59
N ASN A 153 16.45 4.78 -6.73
CA ASN A 153 16.34 3.86 -5.60
C ASN A 153 17.73 3.45 -5.10
N MET A 154 17.84 3.23 -3.79
CA MET A 154 19.12 3.01 -3.10
C MET A 154 19.11 1.67 -2.35
N GLY A 155 20.29 1.21 -1.93
CA GLY A 155 20.45 0.00 -1.13
C GLY A 155 20.68 -1.27 -1.96
N PRO A 156 21.01 -2.38 -1.29
CA PRO A 156 21.43 -3.60 -1.98
C PRO A 156 20.33 -4.25 -2.86
N GLY A 157 19.06 -3.94 -2.63
CA GLY A 157 17.93 -4.43 -3.43
C GLY A 157 17.61 -3.59 -4.67
N SER A 158 18.25 -2.42 -4.86
CA SER A 158 17.87 -1.46 -5.92
C SER A 158 18.59 -1.64 -7.26
N ALA A 159 19.47 -2.64 -7.39
CA ALA A 159 20.22 -2.88 -8.61
C ALA A 159 19.30 -3.21 -9.80
N LEU A 160 19.42 -2.43 -10.89
CA LEU A 160 18.58 -2.58 -12.08
C LEU A 160 19.07 -3.66 -13.07
N SER A 161 20.32 -4.12 -12.96
CA SER A 161 20.94 -5.01 -13.96
C SER A 161 20.28 -6.38 -14.10
N GLY A 162 19.50 -6.80 -13.10
CA GLY A 162 18.76 -8.08 -13.11
C GLY A 162 17.26 -7.92 -13.31
N ARG A 163 16.76 -6.69 -13.52
CA ARG A 163 15.32 -6.41 -13.60
C ARG A 163 14.70 -6.98 -14.86
N VAL A 164 13.39 -7.21 -14.79
CA VAL A 164 12.57 -7.55 -15.95
C VAL A 164 12.81 -6.58 -17.12
N SER A 165 12.82 -7.11 -18.34
CA SER A 165 13.08 -6.33 -19.56
C SER A 165 11.97 -5.34 -19.91
N TRP A 166 10.78 -5.50 -19.33
CA TRP A 166 9.60 -4.67 -19.58
C TRP A 166 9.43 -3.52 -18.57
N LEU A 167 10.43 -3.27 -17.71
CA LEU A 167 10.46 -2.09 -16.85
C LEU A 167 10.37 -0.82 -17.70
N LYS A 168 9.44 0.08 -17.36
CA LYS A 168 9.19 1.30 -18.13
C LYS A 168 10.13 2.42 -17.72
N LYS A 169 10.42 3.29 -18.69
CA LYS A 169 11.03 4.60 -18.48
C LYS A 169 9.98 5.67 -18.74
N LEU A 170 9.56 6.33 -17.67
CA LEU A 170 8.75 7.54 -17.70
C LEU A 170 9.57 8.71 -18.22
N ASP A 171 8.90 9.63 -18.93
CA ASP A 171 9.46 10.93 -19.23
C ASP A 171 9.50 11.82 -17.98
N SER A 172 10.33 12.86 -18.02
CA SER A 172 10.54 13.75 -16.86
C SER A 172 9.26 14.43 -16.39
N SER A 173 8.32 14.76 -17.28
CA SER A 173 7.09 15.45 -16.91
C SER A 173 6.14 14.52 -16.15
N THR A 174 5.99 13.28 -16.62
CA THR A 174 5.21 12.23 -15.94
C THR A 174 5.81 11.89 -14.58
N LEU A 175 7.13 11.71 -14.50
CA LEU A 175 7.82 11.44 -13.24
C LEU A 175 7.60 12.56 -12.21
N MET A 176 7.71 13.82 -12.63
CA MET A 176 7.50 14.98 -11.75
C MET A 176 6.04 15.12 -11.32
N LYS A 177 5.08 14.83 -12.21
CA LYS A 177 3.64 14.83 -11.88
C LYS A 177 3.32 13.77 -10.83
N MET A 178 3.75 12.52 -11.05
CA MET A 178 3.45 11.39 -10.16
C MET A 178 4.09 11.52 -8.78
N THR A 179 5.27 12.13 -8.69
CA THR A 179 6.01 12.30 -7.42
C THR A 179 5.63 13.57 -6.64
N SER A 180 4.80 14.44 -7.23
CA SER A 180 4.23 15.62 -6.57
C SER A 180 3.05 15.23 -5.68
N THR A 181 2.83 15.96 -4.58
CA THR A 181 1.60 15.81 -3.78
C THR A 181 0.34 16.13 -4.59
N GLU A 182 0.45 16.89 -5.68
CA GLU A 182 -0.65 17.14 -6.60
C GLU A 182 -1.22 15.85 -7.21
N PHE A 183 -0.40 14.79 -7.32
CA PHE A 183 -0.84 13.48 -7.79
C PHE A 183 -2.07 12.97 -7.02
N VAL A 184 -2.22 13.32 -5.75
CA VAL A 184 -3.34 12.86 -4.90
C VAL A 184 -4.19 14.00 -4.34
N ALA A 185 -3.70 15.24 -4.41
CA ALA A 185 -4.38 16.40 -3.84
C ALA A 185 -5.13 17.26 -4.87
N ARG A 186 -4.84 17.14 -6.17
CA ARG A 186 -5.48 17.94 -7.23
C ARG A 186 -6.91 17.46 -7.48
N ASN A 187 -7.89 18.34 -7.29
CA ASN A 187 -9.27 18.14 -7.71
C ASN A 187 -9.36 18.09 -9.25
N GLY A 188 -9.90 17.00 -9.80
CA GLY A 188 -10.05 16.84 -11.25
C GLY A 188 -11.07 17.81 -11.87
N GLU A 189 -12.05 18.30 -11.11
CA GLU A 189 -13.08 19.21 -11.59
C GLU A 189 -12.65 20.69 -11.49
N SER A 190 -12.12 21.10 -10.34
CA SER A 190 -11.75 22.51 -10.09
C SER A 190 -10.27 22.82 -10.36
N GLY A 191 -9.40 21.81 -10.43
CA GLY A 191 -7.95 21.97 -10.52
C GLY A 191 -7.28 22.41 -9.21
N GLU A 192 -8.04 22.68 -8.14
CA GLU A 192 -7.53 23.11 -6.84
C GLU A 192 -6.84 21.97 -6.08
N VAL A 193 -5.86 22.32 -5.23
CA VAL A 193 -5.08 21.38 -4.42
C VAL A 193 -5.51 21.47 -2.97
N GLU A 194 -6.11 20.40 -2.43
CA GLU A 194 -6.53 20.33 -1.02
C GLU A 194 -5.55 19.45 -0.22
N LYS A 195 -5.03 19.98 0.91
CA LYS A 195 -4.18 19.22 1.84
C LYS A 195 -4.88 19.04 3.18
N TYR A 196 -5.05 17.79 3.60
CA TYR A 196 -5.55 17.41 4.91
C TYR A 196 -4.40 16.86 5.75
N CYS A 197 -4.25 17.28 7.00
CA CYS A 197 -3.26 16.76 7.94
C CYS A 197 -3.98 16.15 9.15
N GLY A 198 -3.64 14.92 9.52
CA GLY A 198 -4.19 14.27 10.71
C GLY A 198 -3.41 13.02 11.10
N ARG A 199 -2.97 12.94 12.36
CA ARG A 199 -2.23 11.77 12.87
C ARG A 199 -3.20 10.74 13.39
N PHE A 200 -3.23 9.58 12.75
CA PHE A 200 -4.06 8.46 13.14
C PHE A 200 -3.17 7.23 13.27
N LEU A 201 -3.51 6.28 14.13
CA LEU A 201 -2.88 4.97 14.17
C LEU A 201 -4.00 3.94 14.06
N MET A 202 -3.89 3.05 13.07
CA MET A 202 -4.92 2.07 12.72
C MET A 202 -4.38 0.65 12.85
N VAL A 203 -4.30 0.14 14.07
CA VAL A 203 -3.95 -1.26 14.28
C VAL A 203 -5.15 -2.12 13.93
N ALA A 204 -4.97 -3.04 12.99
CA ALA A 204 -5.98 -4.01 12.64
C ALA A 204 -5.45 -5.44 12.77
N THR A 205 -6.17 -6.26 13.53
CA THR A 205 -5.87 -7.67 13.78
C THR A 205 -7.20 -8.44 13.69
N GLY A 206 -7.34 -9.42 12.80
CA GLY A 206 -8.50 -10.33 12.77
C GLY A 206 -8.52 -11.26 14.00
N GLU A 207 -9.48 -12.16 14.27
CA GLU A 207 -10.90 -12.34 13.92
C GLU A 207 -11.74 -12.00 15.17
N THR A 208 -12.86 -11.27 15.06
CA THR A 208 -14.03 -11.46 15.95
C THR A 208 -15.32 -11.00 15.27
N SER A 209 -16.42 -11.71 15.53
CA SER A 209 -17.78 -11.36 15.08
C SER A 209 -18.35 -10.10 15.74
N ASP A 210 -17.74 -9.65 16.84
CA ASP A 210 -18.12 -8.46 17.59
C ASP A 210 -17.00 -7.41 17.52
N PRO A 211 -17.34 -6.11 17.30
CA PRO A 211 -16.35 -5.04 17.30
C PRO A 211 -15.68 -4.97 18.67
N PHE A 212 -14.39 -5.29 18.71
CA PHE A 212 -13.60 -5.31 19.93
C PHE A 212 -12.37 -4.43 19.77
N VAL A 213 -12.17 -3.54 20.73
CA VAL A 213 -10.92 -2.77 20.85
C VAL A 213 -10.03 -3.54 21.81
N LEU A 214 -8.93 -4.10 21.30
CA LEU A 214 -8.00 -4.85 22.14
C LEU A 214 -7.47 -3.95 23.26
N ALA A 215 -7.57 -4.41 24.52
CA ALA A 215 -6.98 -3.71 25.65
C ALA A 215 -5.45 -3.88 25.59
N MET A 216 -4.77 -2.98 24.88
CA MET A 216 -3.31 -2.91 24.88
C MET A 216 -2.87 -1.90 25.94
N GLU A 217 -1.88 -2.26 26.75
CA GLU A 217 -1.31 -1.37 27.77
C GLU A 217 -0.85 -0.03 27.17
N ALA A 218 -0.32 -0.07 25.93
CA ALA A 218 0.04 1.12 25.16
C ALA A 218 -1.16 2.06 24.88
N LEU A 219 -2.37 1.52 24.67
CA LEU A 219 -3.57 2.33 24.41
C LEU A 219 -4.05 3.08 25.64
N SER A 220 -3.77 2.59 26.84
CA SER A 220 -4.12 3.30 28.08
C SER A 220 -3.39 4.65 28.22
N SER A 221 -2.25 4.79 27.54
CA SER A 221 -1.42 6.01 27.53
C SER A 221 -1.71 6.94 26.34
N PHE A 222 -2.60 6.55 25.42
CA PHE A 222 -2.91 7.35 24.24
C PHE A 222 -3.73 8.58 24.63
N PRO A 223 -3.31 9.81 24.26
CA PRO A 223 -3.95 11.05 24.71
C PRO A 223 -5.29 11.36 24.01
N GLY A 224 -5.78 10.45 23.17
CA GLY A 224 -6.87 10.67 22.23
C GLY A 224 -8.01 9.66 22.31
N LYS A 225 -8.97 9.78 21.40
CA LYS A 225 -10.09 8.83 21.30
C LYS A 225 -9.63 7.54 20.65
N VAL A 226 -9.96 6.41 21.27
CA VAL A 226 -9.82 5.09 20.67
C VAL A 226 -11.20 4.66 20.17
N ILE A 227 -11.37 4.45 18.86
CA ILE A 227 -12.64 4.06 18.25
C ILE A 227 -12.46 2.84 17.36
N HIS A 228 -13.50 2.03 17.17
CA HIS A 228 -13.46 0.94 16.20
C HIS A 228 -13.67 1.49 14.77
N SER A 229 -13.06 0.86 13.75
CA SER A 229 -13.12 1.28 12.33
C SER A 229 -14.53 1.38 11.79
N THR A 230 -15.45 0.52 12.26
CA THR A 230 -16.88 0.57 11.92
C THR A 230 -17.54 1.92 12.25
N ARG A 231 -16.97 2.67 13.20
CA ARG A 231 -17.43 4.00 13.62
C ARG A 231 -16.68 5.15 12.96
N PHE A 232 -15.61 4.90 12.21
CA PHE A 232 -14.87 5.94 11.50
C PHE A 232 -15.46 6.12 10.10
N LYS A 233 -16.22 7.21 9.89
CA LYS A 233 -16.82 7.54 8.59
C LYS A 233 -16.08 8.63 7.84
N SER A 234 -15.53 9.61 8.56
CA SER A 234 -14.77 10.71 8.00
C SER A 234 -13.84 11.30 9.05
N GLY A 235 -12.64 11.70 8.64
CA GLY A 235 -11.73 12.49 9.49
C GLY A 235 -12.29 13.87 9.88
N LYS A 236 -13.32 14.37 9.18
CA LYS A 236 -13.97 15.67 9.49
C LYS A 236 -14.55 15.71 10.90
N GLU A 237 -15.06 14.58 11.39
CA GLU A 237 -15.67 14.46 12.72
C GLU A 237 -14.64 14.47 13.85
N PHE A 238 -13.36 14.29 13.51
CA PHE A 238 -12.24 14.17 14.44
C PHE A 238 -11.22 15.29 14.24
N LYS A 239 -11.67 16.42 13.71
CA LYS A 239 -10.82 17.59 13.49
C LYS A 239 -10.23 18.05 14.83
N ASP A 240 -8.93 18.28 14.85
CA ASP A 240 -8.16 18.73 16.02
C ASP A 240 -8.12 17.70 17.18
N GLU A 241 -8.50 16.44 16.91
CA GLU A 241 -8.44 15.35 17.88
C GLU A 241 -7.32 14.35 17.55
N HIS A 242 -6.69 13.79 18.58
CA HIS A 242 -5.92 12.55 18.44
C HIS A 242 -6.90 11.38 18.38
N VAL A 243 -6.89 10.61 17.31
CA VAL A 243 -7.79 9.45 17.18
C VAL A 243 -7.01 8.21 16.76
N PHE A 244 -7.23 7.13 17.49
CA PHE A 244 -6.73 5.79 17.20
C PHE A 244 -7.92 4.96 16.72
N VAL A 245 -7.86 4.48 15.49
CA VAL A 245 -8.98 3.74 14.87
C VAL A 245 -8.62 2.27 14.81
N VAL A 246 -9.32 1.39 15.53
CA VAL A 246 -9.02 -0.05 15.58
C VAL A 246 -9.89 -0.78 14.58
N GLY A 247 -9.31 -1.45 13.60
CA GLY A 247 -10.07 -2.26 12.65
C GLY A 247 -9.98 -3.75 12.94
N ALA A 248 -11.11 -4.44 13.11
CA ALA A 248 -11.16 -5.89 13.00
C ALA A 248 -12.28 -6.23 12.01
N GLU A 249 -11.96 -6.79 10.84
CA GLU A 249 -12.98 -7.14 9.85
C GLU A 249 -12.73 -8.50 9.16
N ASN A 250 -13.83 -9.16 8.80
CA ASN A 250 -13.92 -10.52 8.27
C ASN A 250 -13.76 -10.53 6.74
N SER A 251 -12.80 -11.28 6.21
CA SER A 251 -12.72 -11.60 4.78
C SER A 251 -13.36 -12.96 4.47
N LYS A 252 -14.64 -13.16 4.83
CA LYS A 252 -15.41 -14.21 4.15
C LYS A 252 -15.80 -13.68 2.77
N ARG A 253 -14.97 -13.92 1.75
CA ARG A 253 -15.47 -13.95 0.38
C ARG A 253 -16.14 -15.28 0.13
N GLU A 254 -17.46 -15.24 -0.07
CA GLU A 254 -18.14 -16.24 -0.87
C GLU A 254 -17.42 -16.34 -2.22
N LYS A 255 -17.17 -17.57 -2.65
CA LYS A 255 -16.71 -17.87 -4.00
C LYS A 255 -17.79 -17.38 -4.96
N GLU A 256 -17.57 -16.26 -5.65
CA GLU A 256 -18.26 -16.05 -6.92
C GLU A 256 -17.67 -17.05 -7.92
N GLU A 257 -18.53 -17.96 -8.35
CA GLU A 257 -18.22 -19.05 -9.26
C GLU A 257 -17.98 -18.52 -10.68
N ARG A 258 -16.84 -18.94 -11.25
CA ARG A 258 -16.46 -19.08 -12.67
C ARG A 258 -16.12 -17.83 -13.48
#